data_AF-A0A293MIL0-F1
#
_entry.id   AF-A0A293MIL0-F1
#
_cell.length_a   1.000
_cell.length_b   1.000
_cell.length_c   1.000
_cell.angle_alpha   90.00
_cell.angle_beta   90.00
_cell.angle_gamma   90.00
#
_symmetry.space_group_name_H-M   'P 1'
#
loop_
_entity.id
_entity.type
_entity.pdbx_description
1 polymer ?
#
loop_
_entity_poly.entity_id
_entity_poly.type
_entity_poly.pdbx_seq_one_letter_code
_entity_poly.pdbx_strand_id
1 'polypeptide(L)'
;MEDEEEMKNQCFGGEYMGEVFDHMLKRMSIRRQKRWWNAYILFYERLESSSMSSKVASITHSLQEASLSDSKRQGGARMPLAIERSVWRQNIKFMHNRNQFSVEYFQFMKKLISCNAPYVTPHPGQEKLPSDAEDLAMMSTQLASRFLFLTAFHTKKTLRGPAIDWYEALCSHLQQGRSVRLWFANNVLFAHPHRICEYSLECPTAEVRNAFVKILVFLAHMSLKDGPCTLPALFSSNYMSDPGATLSDHLLVAVLSLLNKEVSEHGRHLTQYFSLFHMYACFGVAERHQLLKLNVPATFMAVALDEGPGPPIKYQYAELGKLYQVVSLLVRCCDVSSKTHSCQPNTPPLPNILMGDQICQEYLMPIQPLVAAILYNKTSYVKKIIEDANSLEDTVKLLKFCSWENPQFSSMVLSELLWQIAYTYTYELRPFICSWENPQFSSMVLSELLWQIYRIHNALKGIPDDRDGLFDTIHRSKNHYQKRAYQCIKCMVTLFSSCAAAIHMLHTNGEMKRKWTAAVEWLNDELERRPYGSNSQYSYNNWSPPAQSNETSNGYFREVTQCPANTKPCHTALPRGDTTAGARGTRHVRRRG
;
A
#
# COMPACT_ATOMS: atom_id res chain seq x y z
N MET A 1 33.18 -37.79 -14.41
CA MET A 1 34.39 -37.52 -15.22
C MET A 1 35.52 -38.30 -14.56
N GLU A 2 35.55 -39.60 -14.80
CA GLU A 2 36.60 -40.50 -14.29
C GLU A 2 37.66 -40.79 -15.37
N ASP A 3 37.53 -40.17 -16.54
CA ASP A 3 38.39 -40.39 -17.69
C ASP A 3 39.22 -39.11 -17.97
N GLU A 4 40.54 -39.17 -17.74
CA GLU A 4 41.46 -38.03 -17.91
C GLU A 4 41.43 -37.47 -19.34
N GLU A 5 41.16 -38.34 -20.32
CA GLU A 5 41.07 -37.96 -21.72
C GLU A 5 39.79 -37.16 -22.02
N GLU A 6 38.69 -37.47 -21.34
CA GLU A 6 37.45 -36.71 -21.40
C GLU A 6 37.65 -35.28 -20.88
N MET A 7 38.35 -35.13 -19.75
CA MET A 7 38.66 -33.82 -19.16
C MET A 7 39.52 -32.97 -20.12
N LYS A 8 40.56 -33.55 -20.72
CA LYS A 8 41.40 -32.85 -21.71
C LYS A 8 40.59 -32.40 -22.92
N ASN A 9 39.72 -33.27 -23.45
CA ASN A 9 38.87 -32.98 -24.60
C ASN A 9 37.83 -31.89 -24.32
N GLN A 10 37.38 -31.74 -23.08
CA GLN A 10 36.46 -30.67 -22.69
C GLN A 10 37.14 -29.30 -22.56
N CYS A 11 38.45 -29.24 -22.38
CA CYS A 11 39.20 -28.00 -22.11
C CYS A 11 39.80 -27.30 -23.34
N PHE A 12 39.70 -27.85 -24.56
CA PHE A 12 40.21 -27.18 -25.77
C PHE A 12 39.38 -25.97 -26.23
N GLY A 13 38.13 -25.85 -25.78
CA GLY A 13 37.19 -24.80 -26.24
C GLY A 13 36.73 -24.99 -27.69
N GLY A 14 36.20 -23.94 -28.31
CA GLY A 14 35.79 -23.93 -29.72
C GLY A 14 34.31 -24.24 -29.96
N GLU A 15 33.96 -24.55 -31.21
CA GLU A 15 32.60 -24.89 -31.62
C GLU A 15 32.40 -26.41 -31.63
N TYR A 16 31.34 -26.88 -31.01
CA TYR A 16 30.96 -28.29 -31.00
C TYR A 16 29.53 -28.46 -31.49
N MET A 17 29.22 -29.64 -32.01
CA MET A 17 27.86 -30.01 -32.37
C MET A 17 27.23 -30.68 -31.14
N GLY A 18 26.20 -30.03 -30.58
CA GLY A 18 25.45 -30.54 -29.45
C GLY A 18 24.03 -30.91 -29.86
N GLU A 19 23.51 -32.02 -29.34
CA GLU A 19 22.09 -32.33 -29.45
C GLU A 19 21.30 -31.40 -28.52
N VAL A 20 20.47 -30.55 -29.11
CA VAL A 20 19.59 -29.62 -28.39
C VAL A 20 18.16 -29.99 -28.69
N PHE A 21 17.36 -30.13 -27.63
CA PHE A 21 15.95 -30.42 -27.77
C PHE A 21 15.25 -29.19 -28.31
N ASP A 22 14.70 -29.30 -29.51
CA ASP A 22 13.97 -28.20 -30.13
C ASP A 22 12.54 -28.20 -29.58
N HIS A 23 12.22 -27.21 -28.73
CA HIS A 23 10.89 -27.10 -28.10
C HIS A 23 9.75 -26.91 -29.11
N MET A 24 10.03 -26.40 -30.32
CA MET A 24 9.01 -26.22 -31.37
C MET A 24 8.77 -27.52 -32.15
N LEU A 25 9.83 -28.27 -32.45
CA LEU A 25 9.75 -29.52 -33.21
C LEU A 25 9.60 -30.78 -32.33
N LYS A 26 9.67 -30.64 -31.00
CA LYS A 26 9.63 -31.72 -29.99
C LYS A 26 10.55 -32.91 -30.32
N ARG A 27 11.72 -32.65 -30.91
CA ARG A 27 12.72 -33.66 -31.26
C ARG A 27 14.13 -33.15 -30.98
N MET A 28 15.07 -34.08 -30.79
CA MET A 28 16.49 -33.76 -30.68
C MET A 28 16.98 -33.23 -32.04
N SER A 29 17.63 -32.07 -32.03
CA SER A 29 18.25 -31.47 -33.22
C SER A 29 19.72 -31.19 -32.94
N ILE A 30 20.61 -31.58 -33.85
CA ILE A 30 22.03 -31.32 -33.71
C ILE A 30 22.28 -29.87 -34.14
N ARG A 31 22.71 -29.01 -33.21
CA ARG A 31 23.03 -27.60 -33.48
C ARG A 31 24.48 -27.30 -33.10
N ARG A 32 25.08 -26.37 -33.84
CA ARG A 32 26.44 -25.86 -33.58
C ARG A 32 26.39 -24.92 -32.37
N GLN A 33 27.11 -25.26 -31.31
CA GLN A 33 27.20 -24.51 -30.05
C GLN A 33 28.65 -24.09 -29.78
N LYS A 34 28.84 -22.99 -29.06
CA LYS A 34 30.17 -22.50 -28.63
C LYS A 34 30.49 -22.99 -27.22
N ARG A 35 31.66 -23.59 -27.02
CA ARG A 35 32.24 -23.86 -25.69
C ARG A 35 32.93 -22.59 -25.21
N TRP A 36 32.45 -22.10 -24.09
CA TRP A 36 32.88 -20.85 -23.45
C TRP A 36 33.85 -21.09 -22.29
N TRP A 37 34.07 -22.35 -21.92
CA TRP A 37 35.16 -22.79 -21.06
C TRP A 37 36.29 -23.41 -21.88
N ASN A 38 37.52 -22.98 -21.60
CA ASN A 38 38.75 -23.49 -22.17
C ASN A 38 39.88 -23.38 -21.14
N ALA A 39 40.95 -24.17 -21.29
CA ALA A 39 42.11 -24.08 -20.43
C ALA A 39 42.79 -22.71 -20.61
N TYR A 40 42.90 -21.95 -19.51
CA TYR A 40 43.54 -20.63 -19.52
C TYR A 40 45.04 -20.72 -19.22
N ILE A 41 45.45 -21.63 -18.33
CA ILE A 41 46.84 -21.86 -17.93
C ILE A 41 47.09 -23.36 -17.88
N LEU A 42 48.23 -23.79 -18.39
CA LEU A 42 48.68 -25.18 -18.37
C LEU A 42 50.00 -25.26 -17.57
N PHE A 43 50.05 -26.17 -16.60
CA PHE A 43 51.25 -26.48 -15.85
C PHE A 43 51.92 -27.70 -16.47
N TYR A 44 53.15 -27.54 -16.93
CA TYR A 44 53.95 -28.63 -17.47
C TYR A 44 55.11 -28.92 -16.52
N GLU A 45 55.32 -30.20 -16.23
CA GLU A 45 56.52 -30.68 -15.56
C GLU A 45 57.47 -31.25 -16.63
N ARG A 46 58.76 -30.90 -16.56
CA ARG A 46 59.76 -31.37 -17.51
C ARG A 46 60.10 -32.83 -17.23
N LEU A 47 59.80 -33.73 -18.17
CA LEU A 47 60.32 -35.10 -18.17
C LEU A 47 61.83 -35.07 -18.47
N GLU A 48 62.68 -35.46 -17.50
CA GLU A 48 64.11 -35.66 -17.75
C GLU A 48 64.34 -36.94 -18.57
N SER A 49 65.18 -36.86 -19.61
CA SER A 49 65.78 -38.05 -20.21
C SER A 49 66.79 -38.65 -19.23
N SER A 50 66.83 -39.98 -19.13
CA SER A 50 67.59 -40.77 -18.15
C SER A 50 69.12 -40.52 -18.09
N SER A 51 69.68 -39.69 -18.96
CA SER A 51 71.10 -39.29 -18.94
C SER A 51 71.37 -37.89 -18.33
N MET A 52 70.34 -37.05 -18.15
CA MET A 52 70.42 -35.77 -17.42
C MET A 52 69.94 -35.90 -15.96
N SER A 53 69.51 -37.11 -15.58
CA SER A 53 68.85 -37.53 -14.34
C SER A 53 69.62 -37.31 -13.03
N SER A 54 70.82 -36.73 -13.04
CA SER A 54 71.56 -36.44 -11.79
C SER A 54 71.51 -34.97 -11.39
N LYS A 55 71.36 -34.04 -12.35
CA LYS A 55 71.40 -32.60 -12.09
C LYS A 55 70.02 -31.98 -11.95
N VAL A 56 69.03 -32.31 -12.80
CA VAL A 56 67.67 -31.83 -12.52
C VAL A 56 66.96 -32.72 -11.51
N ALA A 57 67.24 -34.02 -11.37
CA ALA A 57 66.86 -34.75 -10.14
C ALA A 57 67.34 -34.07 -8.85
N SER A 58 68.53 -33.45 -8.81
CA SER A 58 68.96 -32.64 -7.66
C SER A 58 68.10 -31.36 -7.47
N ILE A 59 67.59 -30.77 -8.55
CA ILE A 59 66.76 -29.56 -8.52
C ILE A 59 65.28 -29.91 -8.25
N THR A 60 64.71 -30.97 -8.84
CA THR A 60 63.39 -31.52 -8.48
C THR A 60 63.40 -32.08 -7.07
N HIS A 61 64.47 -32.73 -6.61
CA HIS A 61 64.62 -33.12 -5.21
C HIS A 61 64.76 -31.88 -4.32
N SER A 62 65.45 -30.82 -4.73
CA SER A 62 65.50 -29.54 -3.98
C SER A 62 64.15 -28.81 -3.94
N LEU A 63 63.36 -28.87 -5.02
CA LEU A 63 62.01 -28.30 -5.11
C LEU A 63 60.95 -29.17 -4.41
N GLN A 64 61.10 -30.49 -4.40
CA GLN A 64 60.31 -31.43 -3.59
C GLN A 64 60.70 -31.35 -2.11
N GLU A 65 61.97 -31.07 -1.81
CA GLU A 65 62.44 -30.73 -0.46
C GLU A 65 61.98 -29.34 0.00
N ALA A 66 61.69 -28.43 -0.94
CA ALA A 66 61.02 -27.14 -0.70
C ALA A 66 59.49 -27.26 -0.73
N SER A 67 58.95 -28.38 -1.24
CA SER A 67 57.54 -28.72 -1.17
C SER A 67 57.22 -29.24 0.23
N LEU A 68 56.19 -28.69 0.85
CA LEU A 68 55.73 -29.05 2.20
C LEU A 68 55.16 -30.48 2.30
N SER A 69 55.11 -31.23 1.20
CA SER A 69 54.37 -32.48 1.07
C SER A 69 55.17 -33.75 1.35
N ASP A 70 56.48 -33.68 1.62
CA ASP A 70 57.26 -34.91 1.81
C ASP A 70 57.27 -35.39 3.26
N SER A 71 56.39 -36.35 3.53
CA SER A 71 56.15 -37.05 4.81
C SER A 71 57.36 -37.81 5.38
N LYS A 72 58.56 -37.65 4.82
CA LYS A 72 59.81 -38.29 5.27
C LYS A 72 60.76 -37.38 6.06
N ARG A 73 60.51 -36.08 6.14
CA ARG A 73 61.15 -35.23 7.17
C ARG A 73 60.35 -35.35 8.46
N GLN A 74 60.89 -36.03 9.49
CA GLN A 74 60.33 -36.10 10.85
C GLN A 74 60.18 -34.72 11.57
N GLY A 75 60.38 -33.62 10.85
CA GLY A 75 60.04 -32.26 11.25
C GLY A 75 59.62 -31.43 10.04
N GLY A 76 58.73 -31.96 9.18
CA GLY A 76 58.12 -31.18 8.08
C GLY A 76 57.70 -29.81 8.59
N ALA A 77 58.05 -28.74 7.86
CA ALA A 77 58.03 -27.36 8.33
C ALA A 77 56.71 -27.06 9.05
N ARG A 78 56.72 -27.23 10.39
CA ARG A 78 55.52 -27.05 11.20
C ARG A 78 55.28 -25.56 11.20
N MET A 79 54.03 -25.18 10.95
CA MET A 79 53.60 -23.81 11.14
C MET A 79 54.13 -23.32 12.49
N PRO A 80 54.91 -22.22 12.53
CA PRO A 80 55.43 -21.70 13.79
C PRO A 80 54.31 -21.60 14.82
N LEU A 81 54.54 -22.03 16.06
CA LEU A 81 53.50 -22.14 17.10
C LEU A 81 52.71 -20.83 17.30
N ALA A 82 53.36 -19.68 17.11
CA ALA A 82 52.69 -18.37 17.17
C ALA A 82 51.65 -18.20 16.05
N ILE A 83 51.99 -18.61 14.82
CA ILE A 83 51.10 -18.57 13.66
C ILE A 83 49.99 -19.61 13.84
N GLU A 84 50.32 -20.83 14.26
CA GLU A 84 49.34 -21.89 14.51
C GLU A 84 48.29 -21.45 15.55
N ARG A 85 48.73 -20.91 16.69
CA ARG A 85 47.82 -20.38 17.72
C ARG A 85 47.00 -19.19 17.25
N SER A 86 47.56 -18.37 16.35
CA SER A 86 46.85 -17.24 15.76
C SER A 86 45.75 -17.72 14.82
N VAL A 87 46.09 -18.61 13.90
CA VAL A 87 45.16 -19.24 12.95
C VAL A 87 44.06 -20.00 13.69
N TRP A 88 44.41 -20.76 14.73
CA TRP A 88 43.43 -21.49 15.52
C TRP A 88 42.44 -20.56 16.24
N ARG A 89 42.92 -19.47 16.86
CA ARG A 89 42.05 -18.45 17.48
C ARG A 89 41.17 -17.75 16.44
N GLN A 90 41.72 -17.42 15.28
CA GLN A 90 40.96 -16.80 14.19
C GLN A 90 39.89 -17.76 13.64
N ASN A 91 40.22 -19.05 13.49
CA ASN A 91 39.29 -20.08 13.03
C ASN A 91 38.17 -20.32 14.05
N ILE A 92 38.48 -20.35 15.35
CA ILE A 92 37.47 -20.45 16.41
C ILE A 92 36.55 -19.23 16.38
N LYS A 93 37.12 -18.01 16.31
CA LYS A 93 36.33 -16.78 16.22
C LYS A 93 35.47 -16.75 14.96
N PHE A 94 36.01 -17.18 13.83
CA PHE A 94 35.28 -17.32 12.57
C PHE A 94 34.13 -18.32 12.69
N MET A 95 34.37 -19.48 13.28
CA MET A 95 33.34 -20.49 13.52
C MET A 95 32.23 -19.97 14.44
N HIS A 96 32.58 -19.27 15.52
CA HIS A 96 31.58 -18.64 16.39
C HIS A 96 30.76 -17.59 15.64
N ASN A 97 31.40 -16.67 14.92
CA ASN A 97 30.71 -15.66 14.12
C ASN A 97 29.82 -16.30 13.05
N ARG A 98 30.27 -17.38 12.41
CA ARG A 98 29.48 -18.11 11.42
C ARG A 98 28.27 -18.78 12.04
N ASN A 99 28.46 -19.43 13.19
CA ASN A 99 27.41 -20.15 13.90
C ASN A 99 26.37 -19.21 14.53
N GLN A 100 26.73 -17.96 14.86
CA GLN A 100 25.76 -16.94 15.28
C GLN A 100 24.69 -16.63 14.22
N PHE A 101 24.96 -16.93 12.94
CA PHE A 101 23.99 -16.78 11.85
C PHE A 101 23.42 -18.12 11.37
N SER A 102 23.57 -19.20 12.15
CA SER A 102 22.96 -20.49 11.84
C SER A 102 21.45 -20.45 12.12
N VAL A 103 20.67 -21.24 11.39
CA VAL A 103 19.21 -21.29 11.58
C VAL A 103 18.88 -21.90 12.95
N GLU A 104 19.66 -22.88 13.37
CA GLU A 104 19.54 -23.57 14.64
C GLU A 104 19.74 -22.62 15.83
N TYR A 105 20.70 -21.69 15.72
CA TYR A 105 20.89 -20.67 16.75
C TYR A 105 19.68 -19.73 16.85
N PHE A 106 19.13 -19.30 15.72
CA PHE A 106 17.92 -18.47 15.69
C PHE A 106 16.73 -19.20 16.31
N GLN A 107 16.53 -20.47 15.98
CA GLN A 107 15.48 -21.29 16.56
C GLN A 107 15.70 -21.53 18.06
N PHE A 108 16.94 -21.77 18.49
CA PHE A 108 17.29 -21.90 19.90
C PHE A 108 16.95 -20.62 20.67
N MET A 109 17.40 -19.46 20.17
CA MET A 109 17.12 -18.16 20.78
C MET A 109 15.62 -17.89 20.86
N LYS A 110 14.86 -18.17 19.78
CA LYS A 110 13.40 -18.02 19.78
C LYS A 110 12.75 -18.93 20.82
N LYS A 111 13.10 -20.22 20.84
CA LYS A 111 12.55 -21.20 21.80
C LYS A 111 12.85 -20.81 23.24
N LEU A 112 14.06 -20.31 23.51
CA LEU A 112 14.48 -19.85 24.84
C LEU A 112 13.67 -18.63 25.31
N ILE A 113 13.33 -17.71 24.41
CA ILE A 113 12.48 -16.56 24.75
C ILE A 113 11.02 -17.01 24.91
N SER A 114 10.53 -17.85 23.99
CA SER A 114 9.13 -18.28 23.98
C SER A 114 8.77 -19.26 25.09
N CYS A 115 9.71 -20.07 25.60
CA CYS A 115 9.42 -21.00 26.69
C CYS A 115 9.05 -20.30 28.00
N ASN A 116 9.47 -19.03 28.16
CA ASN A 116 9.16 -18.23 29.34
C ASN A 116 7.76 -17.59 29.26
N ALA A 117 7.15 -17.50 28.08
CA ALA A 117 5.88 -16.80 27.87
C ALA A 117 4.72 -17.30 28.77
N PRO A 118 4.51 -18.63 28.97
CA PRO A 118 3.44 -19.12 29.84
C PRO A 118 3.56 -18.68 31.30
N TYR A 119 4.78 -18.41 31.77
CA TYR A 119 5.05 -17.98 33.15
C TYR A 119 4.85 -16.46 33.35
N VAL A 120 4.81 -15.71 32.25
CA VAL A 120 4.66 -14.24 32.21
C VAL A 120 3.21 -13.84 31.86
N THR A 121 2.36 -14.81 31.52
CA THR A 121 0.92 -14.62 31.39
C THR A 121 0.20 -15.00 32.68
N PRO A 122 -0.56 -14.09 33.31
CA PRO A 122 -1.30 -14.41 34.53
C PRO A 122 -2.35 -15.48 34.25
N HIS A 123 -2.51 -16.41 35.19
CA HIS A 123 -3.61 -17.37 35.16
C HIS A 123 -4.96 -16.65 35.33
N PRO A 124 -6.05 -17.17 34.75
CA PRO A 124 -7.38 -16.59 34.89
C PRO A 124 -7.73 -16.41 36.38
N GLY A 125 -7.88 -15.16 36.84
CA GLY A 125 -8.21 -14.82 38.24
C GLY A 125 -7.08 -14.16 39.06
N GLN A 126 -5.87 -13.98 38.51
CA GLN A 126 -4.82 -13.16 39.12
C GLN A 126 -4.68 -11.80 38.41
N GLU A 127 -4.93 -10.69 39.13
CA GLU A 127 -4.81 -9.33 38.58
C GLU A 127 -3.37 -8.79 38.50
N LYS A 128 -2.44 -9.35 39.28
CA LYS A 128 -1.03 -8.90 39.35
C LYS A 128 -0.08 -10.05 39.12
N LEU A 129 0.97 -9.80 38.33
CA LEU A 129 2.06 -10.75 38.16
C LEU A 129 2.90 -10.87 39.43
N PRO A 130 3.35 -12.10 39.76
CA PRO A 130 4.41 -12.29 40.75
C PRO A 130 5.68 -11.51 40.35
N SER A 131 6.43 -11.00 41.33
CA SER A 131 7.70 -10.29 41.10
C SER A 131 8.67 -11.14 40.26
N ASP A 132 8.76 -12.44 40.55
CA ASP A 132 9.64 -13.38 39.84
C ASP A 132 9.27 -13.50 38.35
N ALA A 133 7.99 -13.40 38.01
CA ALA A 133 7.52 -13.45 36.63
C ALA A 133 7.82 -12.14 35.88
N GLU A 134 7.79 -11.00 36.57
CA GLU A 134 8.20 -9.71 36.00
C GLU A 134 9.72 -9.67 35.74
N ASP A 135 10.53 -10.22 36.66
CA ASP A 135 11.98 -10.36 36.46
C ASP A 135 12.31 -11.30 35.29
N LEU A 136 11.58 -12.41 35.15
CA LEU A 136 11.72 -13.32 34.02
C LEU A 136 11.35 -12.64 32.70
N ALA A 137 10.28 -11.85 32.68
CA ALA A 137 9.86 -11.06 31.52
C ALA A 137 10.92 -10.01 31.14
N MET A 138 11.52 -9.35 32.14
CA MET A 138 12.60 -8.39 31.97
C MET A 138 13.83 -9.05 31.34
N MET A 139 14.31 -10.16 31.90
CA MET A 139 15.45 -10.90 31.35
C MET A 139 15.20 -11.40 29.93
N SER A 140 14.01 -11.92 29.67
CA SER A 140 13.59 -12.41 28.34
C SER A 140 13.56 -11.26 27.32
N THR A 141 13.06 -10.09 27.72
CA THR A 141 13.03 -8.87 26.90
C THR A 141 14.44 -8.31 26.64
N GLN A 142 15.33 -8.33 27.64
CA GLN A 142 16.74 -7.94 27.50
C GLN A 142 17.48 -8.84 26.50
N LEU A 143 17.29 -10.16 26.62
CA LEU A 143 17.88 -11.13 25.71
C LEU A 143 17.35 -10.97 24.29
N ALA A 144 16.02 -10.88 24.14
CA ALA A 144 15.36 -10.71 22.86
C ALA A 144 15.80 -9.42 22.17
N SER A 145 15.76 -8.28 22.86
CA SER A 145 16.17 -6.99 22.29
C SER A 145 17.64 -7.00 21.84
N ARG A 146 18.56 -7.49 22.67
CA ARG A 146 19.97 -7.61 22.28
C ARG A 146 20.16 -8.48 21.05
N PHE A 147 19.51 -9.65 21.01
CA PHE A 147 19.62 -10.55 19.87
C PHE A 147 19.02 -9.96 18.59
N LEU A 148 17.84 -9.32 18.68
CA LEU A 148 17.15 -8.76 17.52
C LEU A 148 17.93 -7.61 16.89
N PHE A 149 18.34 -6.64 17.70
CA PHE A 149 18.97 -5.41 17.23
C PHE A 149 20.48 -5.53 16.99
N LEU A 150 21.17 -6.56 17.50
CA LEU A 150 22.60 -6.78 17.21
C LEU A 150 22.83 -7.86 16.15
N THR A 151 21.95 -8.85 16.04
CA THR A 151 22.18 -10.03 15.21
C THR A 151 21.06 -10.29 14.21
N ALA A 152 19.81 -10.43 14.66
CA ALA A 152 18.74 -10.97 13.82
C ALA A 152 18.37 -10.05 12.65
N PHE A 153 18.21 -8.74 12.91
CA PHE A 153 17.85 -7.76 11.90
C PHE A 153 19.01 -7.35 10.99
N HIS A 154 20.25 -7.71 11.33
CA HIS A 154 21.44 -7.50 10.51
C HIS A 154 21.79 -8.69 9.62
N THR A 155 20.90 -9.69 9.51
CA THR A 155 21.11 -10.83 8.62
C THR A 155 21.09 -10.44 7.14
N LYS A 156 22.08 -10.93 6.37
CA LYS A 156 22.19 -10.65 4.93
C LYS A 156 21.44 -11.69 4.10
N LYS A 157 20.88 -11.27 2.97
CA LYS A 157 20.14 -12.06 1.95
C LYS A 157 18.77 -12.54 2.41
N THR A 158 18.72 -13.39 3.43
CA THR A 158 17.47 -13.98 3.92
C THR A 158 17.46 -13.99 5.44
N LEU A 159 16.33 -13.52 5.99
CA LEU A 159 16.02 -13.73 7.40
C LEU A 159 15.93 -15.24 7.66
N ARG A 160 16.45 -15.69 8.79
CA ARG A 160 16.46 -17.12 9.18
C ARG A 160 15.13 -17.51 9.84
N GLY A 161 14.04 -17.23 9.14
CA GLY A 161 12.65 -17.39 9.58
C GLY A 161 11.84 -16.11 9.41
N PRO A 162 10.50 -16.16 9.56
CA PRO A 162 9.65 -14.98 9.43
C PRO A 162 10.00 -13.93 10.49
N ALA A 163 10.10 -12.65 10.12
CA ALA A 163 10.35 -11.59 11.09
C ALA A 163 9.19 -11.42 12.11
N ILE A 164 7.96 -11.77 11.71
CA ILE A 164 6.76 -11.65 12.54
C ILE A 164 6.79 -12.56 13.78
N ASP A 165 7.43 -13.71 13.67
CA ASP A 165 7.62 -14.66 14.76
C ASP A 165 8.37 -14.06 15.95
N TRP A 166 9.29 -13.14 15.67
CA TRP A 166 10.05 -12.41 16.69
C TRP A 166 9.21 -11.34 17.37
N TYR A 167 8.27 -10.74 16.63
CA TYR A 167 7.26 -9.85 17.21
C TYR A 167 6.41 -10.61 18.23
N GLU A 168 5.87 -11.79 17.88
CA GLU A 168 5.05 -12.58 18.80
C GLU A 168 5.83 -13.00 20.06
N ALA A 169 7.07 -13.48 19.88
CA ALA A 169 7.93 -13.87 20.99
C ALA A 169 8.21 -12.70 21.94
N LEU A 170 8.53 -11.52 21.42
CA LEU A 170 8.81 -10.33 22.24
C LEU A 170 7.56 -9.77 22.91
N CYS A 171 6.45 -9.66 22.19
CA CYS A 171 5.21 -9.06 22.67
C CYS A 171 4.58 -9.85 23.83
N SER A 172 4.78 -11.17 23.88
CA SER A 172 4.34 -12.00 25.02
C SER A 172 4.92 -11.52 26.36
N HIS A 173 6.15 -11.00 26.37
CA HIS A 173 6.81 -10.49 27.58
C HIS A 173 6.48 -9.03 27.88
N LEU A 174 6.14 -8.25 26.84
CA LEU A 174 5.77 -6.83 26.96
C LEU A 174 4.31 -6.61 27.37
N GLN A 175 3.48 -7.66 27.36
CA GLN A 175 2.03 -7.52 27.51
C GLN A 175 1.63 -7.01 28.89
N GLN A 176 2.25 -7.47 29.97
CA GLN A 176 1.74 -7.22 31.31
C GLN A 176 2.62 -6.27 32.14
N GLY A 177 3.95 -6.38 32.04
CA GLY A 177 4.89 -5.62 32.86
C GLY A 177 5.08 -4.17 32.38
N ARG A 178 4.57 -3.19 33.15
CA ARG A 178 4.84 -1.75 32.92
C ARG A 178 6.34 -1.46 32.98
N SER A 179 7.05 -2.01 33.95
CA SER A 179 8.50 -1.79 34.11
C SER A 179 9.28 -2.32 32.90
N VAL A 180 8.86 -3.46 32.34
CA VAL A 180 9.45 -4.11 31.16
C VAL A 180 9.24 -3.25 29.92
N ARG A 181 8.03 -2.72 29.69
CA ARG A 181 7.75 -1.78 28.60
C ARG A 181 8.58 -0.51 28.71
N LEU A 182 8.64 0.07 29.91
CA LEU A 182 9.44 1.27 30.16
C LEU A 182 10.93 1.03 29.94
N TRP A 183 11.45 -0.10 30.42
CA TRP A 183 12.84 -0.49 30.21
C TRP A 183 13.14 -0.67 28.71
N PHE A 184 12.26 -1.36 27.97
CA PHE A 184 12.42 -1.55 26.54
C PHE A 184 12.42 -0.21 25.80
N ALA A 185 11.46 0.67 26.08
CA ALA A 185 11.40 1.98 25.44
C ALA A 185 12.66 2.82 25.74
N ASN A 186 13.09 2.90 26.99
CA ASN A 186 14.25 3.70 27.38
C ASN A 186 15.57 3.16 26.84
N ASN A 187 15.84 1.85 27.00
CA ASN A 187 17.16 1.28 26.67
C ASN A 187 17.27 0.88 25.20
N VAL A 188 16.17 0.50 24.57
CA VAL A 188 16.18 0.05 23.18
C VAL A 188 15.86 1.22 22.26
N LEU A 189 14.81 1.99 22.50
CA LEU A 189 14.39 3.03 21.56
C LEU A 189 15.06 4.37 21.86
N PHE A 190 14.85 4.91 23.07
CA PHE A 190 15.28 6.28 23.40
C PHE A 190 16.79 6.42 23.63
N ALA A 191 17.48 5.39 24.10
CA ALA A 191 18.94 5.39 24.18
C ALA A 191 19.62 5.45 22.80
N HIS A 192 18.90 5.12 21.72
CA HIS A 192 19.40 5.12 20.35
C HIS A 192 18.42 5.88 19.44
N PRO A 193 18.42 7.23 19.43
CA PRO A 193 17.39 8.03 18.77
C PRO A 193 17.16 7.70 17.28
N HIS A 194 18.23 7.33 16.56
CA HIS A 194 18.15 6.96 15.14
C HIS A 194 17.48 5.61 14.89
N ARG A 195 17.33 4.75 15.91
CA ARG A 195 16.81 3.38 15.75
C ARG A 195 15.40 3.35 15.17
N ILE A 196 14.56 4.30 15.55
CA ILE A 196 13.19 4.39 15.00
C ILE A 196 13.27 4.67 13.50
N CYS A 197 14.10 5.62 13.06
CA CYS A 197 14.33 5.89 11.63
C CYS A 197 14.94 4.68 10.91
N GLU A 198 16.02 4.11 11.47
CA GLU A 198 16.79 3.02 10.88
C GLU A 198 15.90 1.82 10.53
N TYR A 199 15.06 1.36 11.47
CA TYR A 199 14.23 0.18 11.25
C TYR A 199 12.84 0.46 10.67
N SER A 200 12.35 1.70 10.67
CA SER A 200 11.05 2.03 10.05
C SER A 200 11.16 2.58 8.63
N LEU A 201 12.23 3.32 8.31
CA LEU A 201 12.42 4.04 7.04
C LEU A 201 13.65 3.58 6.27
N GLU A 202 14.80 3.36 6.90
CA GLU A 202 16.06 3.07 6.17
C GLU A 202 16.24 1.59 5.81
N CYS A 203 15.77 0.69 6.69
CA CYS A 203 16.01 -0.74 6.57
C CYS A 203 15.51 -1.25 5.21
N PRO A 204 16.35 -1.90 4.38
CA PRO A 204 15.94 -2.35 3.04
C PRO A 204 14.93 -3.51 3.09
N THR A 205 14.92 -4.29 4.17
CA THR A 205 14.10 -5.50 4.31
C THR A 205 12.69 -5.16 4.79
N ALA A 206 11.69 -5.29 3.92
CA ALA A 206 10.29 -4.96 4.24
C ALA A 206 9.73 -5.78 5.42
N GLU A 207 10.11 -7.04 5.56
CA GLU A 207 9.68 -7.89 6.68
C GLU A 207 10.17 -7.36 8.05
N VAL A 208 11.42 -6.89 8.12
CA VAL A 208 11.98 -6.28 9.34
C VAL A 208 11.24 -4.98 9.66
N ARG A 209 11.03 -4.12 8.66
CA ARG A 209 10.26 -2.89 8.83
C ARG A 209 8.86 -3.18 9.39
N ASN A 210 8.15 -4.15 8.80
CA ASN A 210 6.81 -4.53 9.22
C ASN A 210 6.78 -5.11 10.64
N ALA A 211 7.73 -5.98 11.00
CA ALA A 211 7.83 -6.53 12.35
C ALA A 211 8.14 -5.44 13.39
N PHE A 212 9.09 -4.55 13.09
CA PHE A 212 9.45 -3.44 13.97
C PHE A 212 8.29 -2.45 14.17
N VAL A 213 7.59 -2.06 13.11
CA VAL A 213 6.41 -1.20 13.21
C VAL A 213 5.33 -1.85 14.07
N LYS A 214 5.08 -3.17 13.93
CA LYS A 214 4.12 -3.88 14.80
C LYS A 214 4.55 -3.89 16.27
N ILE A 215 5.84 -4.06 16.56
CA ILE A 215 6.38 -3.96 17.92
C ILE A 215 6.11 -2.56 18.51
N LEU A 216 6.36 -1.48 17.73
CA LEU A 216 6.09 -0.11 18.16
C LEU A 216 4.59 0.14 18.43
N VAL A 217 3.72 -0.31 17.53
CA VAL A 217 2.27 -0.16 17.69
C VAL A 217 1.77 -0.92 18.92
N PHE A 218 2.22 -2.15 19.13
CA PHE A 218 1.88 -2.94 20.30
C PHE A 218 2.36 -2.27 21.59
N LEU A 219 3.60 -1.78 21.61
CA LEU A 219 4.16 -1.08 22.76
C LEU A 219 3.36 0.18 23.09
N ALA A 220 2.99 0.98 22.08
CA ALA A 220 2.15 2.16 22.26
C ALA A 220 0.75 1.80 22.77
N HIS A 221 0.16 0.71 22.30
CA HIS A 221 -1.18 0.28 22.73
C HIS A 221 -1.18 -0.15 24.19
N MET A 222 -0.24 -1.02 24.57
CA MET A 222 -0.14 -1.53 25.94
C MET A 222 0.24 -0.43 26.93
N SER A 223 1.08 0.52 26.51
CA SER A 223 1.52 1.62 27.38
C SER A 223 0.52 2.75 27.56
N LEU A 224 -0.56 2.78 26.78
CA LEU A 224 -1.66 3.73 26.97
C LEU A 224 -2.33 3.57 28.36
N LYS A 225 -2.32 2.34 28.90
CA LYS A 225 -2.93 2.00 30.19
C LYS A 225 -1.97 2.15 31.38
N ASP A 226 -0.70 2.51 31.15
CA ASP A 226 0.35 2.51 32.18
C ASP A 226 0.37 3.75 33.08
N GLY A 227 -0.42 4.78 32.73
CA GLY A 227 -0.42 6.06 33.40
C GLY A 227 0.78 6.95 33.01
N PRO A 228 0.95 8.09 33.69
CA PRO A 228 1.96 9.08 33.31
C PRO A 228 3.39 8.57 33.49
N CYS A 229 4.25 8.96 32.57
CA CYS A 229 5.65 8.57 32.52
C CYS A 229 6.55 9.79 32.27
N THR A 230 7.54 9.99 33.12
CA THR A 230 8.61 10.96 32.90
C THR A 230 9.70 10.34 32.04
N LEU A 231 9.98 10.93 30.88
CA LEU A 231 11.09 10.48 30.03
C LEU A 231 12.42 11.16 30.39
N PRO A 232 13.55 10.56 30.00
CA PRO A 232 14.85 11.23 29.99
C PRO A 232 14.83 12.50 29.11
N ALA A 233 15.48 13.57 29.58
CA ALA A 233 15.46 14.93 29.04
C ALA A 233 15.89 15.12 27.56
N LEU A 234 16.30 14.07 26.84
CA LEU A 234 16.74 14.15 25.45
C LEU A 234 15.59 14.23 24.43
N PHE A 235 14.36 13.87 24.83
CA PHE A 235 13.15 13.91 23.99
C PHE A 235 12.18 15.02 24.39
N SER A 236 12.57 15.97 25.23
CA SER A 236 11.79 17.18 25.50
C SER A 236 11.78 18.10 24.27
N SER A 237 11.06 17.65 23.25
CA SER A 237 10.61 18.46 22.13
C SER A 237 9.54 19.44 22.64
N ASN A 238 9.41 20.59 21.98
CA ASN A 238 8.45 21.66 22.30
C ASN A 238 6.97 21.22 22.38
N TYR A 239 6.65 19.96 22.06
CA TYR A 239 5.33 19.35 22.16
C TYR A 239 4.96 18.83 23.56
N MET A 240 5.90 18.76 24.53
CA MET A 240 5.68 18.05 25.79
C MET A 240 6.10 18.89 27.00
N SER A 241 5.16 19.69 27.51
CA SER A 241 5.17 20.23 28.88
C SER A 241 3.96 19.75 29.68
N ASP A 242 3.35 18.62 29.29
CA ASP A 242 2.24 18.03 30.04
C ASP A 242 2.76 16.99 31.06
N PRO A 243 2.63 17.25 32.37
CA PRO A 243 3.00 16.30 33.43
C PRO A 243 2.22 14.97 33.38
N GLY A 244 1.11 14.92 32.64
CA GLY A 244 0.25 13.73 32.50
C GLY A 244 0.60 12.79 31.35
N ALA A 245 1.62 13.08 30.53
CA ALA A 245 1.94 12.31 29.33
C ALA A 245 2.32 10.86 29.63
N THR A 246 1.72 9.91 28.91
CA THR A 246 2.00 8.48 29.02
C THR A 246 3.19 8.09 28.14
N LEU A 247 3.79 6.92 28.38
CA LEU A 247 4.86 6.38 27.51
C LEU A 247 4.41 6.29 26.04
N SER A 248 3.13 5.99 25.79
CA SER A 248 2.56 5.93 24.44
C SER A 248 2.57 7.30 23.74
N ASP A 249 2.30 8.40 24.46
CA ASP A 249 2.37 9.76 23.90
C ASP A 249 3.79 10.07 23.44
N HIS A 250 4.78 9.76 24.28
CA HIS A 250 6.19 9.99 23.98
C HIS A 250 6.68 9.16 22.79
N LEU A 251 6.24 7.91 22.67
CA LEU A 251 6.54 7.07 21.50
C LEU A 251 5.95 7.66 20.22
N LEU A 252 4.68 8.07 20.24
CA LEU A 252 4.01 8.65 19.07
C LEU A 252 4.63 10.00 18.69
N VAL A 253 4.98 10.86 19.65
CA VAL A 253 5.70 12.11 19.40
C VAL A 253 7.09 11.85 18.82
N ALA A 254 7.82 10.84 19.30
CA ALA A 254 9.10 10.46 18.73
C ALA A 254 8.96 10.00 17.27
N VAL A 255 7.94 9.19 16.94
CA VAL A 255 7.65 8.80 15.55
C VAL A 255 7.25 10.03 14.72
N LEU A 256 6.37 10.91 15.22
CA LEU A 256 5.95 12.13 14.53
C LEU A 256 7.13 13.08 14.26
N SER A 257 8.12 13.13 15.15
CA SER A 257 9.31 13.97 14.98
C SER A 257 10.15 13.59 13.76
N LEU A 258 10.01 12.37 13.24
CA LEU A 258 10.65 11.94 12.00
C LEU A 258 10.16 12.75 10.78
N LEU A 259 8.95 13.33 10.85
CA LEU A 259 8.42 14.23 9.81
C LEU A 259 9.26 15.49 9.63
N ASN A 260 10.00 15.93 10.66
CA ASN A 260 10.78 17.16 10.62
C ASN A 260 11.95 17.10 9.63
N LYS A 261 12.48 15.89 9.37
CA LYS A 261 13.67 15.73 8.51
C LYS A 261 13.70 14.37 7.81
N GLU A 262 13.70 13.30 8.60
CA GLU A 262 14.01 11.94 8.15
C GLU A 262 13.04 11.39 7.10
N VAL A 263 11.74 11.72 7.22
CA VAL A 263 10.70 11.27 6.28
C VAL A 263 10.90 11.88 4.89
N SER A 264 11.36 13.13 4.81
CA SER A 264 11.61 13.81 3.53
C SER A 264 12.78 13.18 2.75
N GLU A 265 13.77 12.65 3.48
CA GLU A 265 14.96 12.00 2.91
C GLU A 265 14.66 10.55 2.48
N HIS A 266 13.76 9.86 3.19
CA HIS A 266 13.43 8.45 3.00
C HIS A 266 12.05 8.20 2.35
N GLY A 267 11.70 9.00 1.33
CA GLY A 267 10.37 9.00 0.69
C GLY A 267 9.91 7.67 0.03
N ARG A 268 10.77 6.65 -0.05
CA ARG A 268 10.45 5.36 -0.68
C ARG A 268 9.64 4.40 0.20
N HIS A 269 9.67 4.59 1.52
CA HIS A 269 9.04 3.69 2.49
C HIS A 269 7.94 4.39 3.33
N LEU A 270 7.34 5.45 2.77
CA LEU A 270 6.30 6.25 3.41
C LEU A 270 5.05 5.45 3.75
N THR A 271 4.66 4.51 2.88
CA THR A 271 3.49 3.65 3.10
C THR A 271 3.61 2.88 4.41
N GLN A 272 4.79 2.36 4.77
CA GLN A 272 5.00 1.66 6.04
C GLN A 272 4.94 2.62 7.24
N TYR A 273 5.51 3.82 7.12
CA TYR A 273 5.46 4.84 8.17
C TYR A 273 4.02 5.23 8.50
N PHE A 274 3.21 5.58 7.51
CA PHE A 274 1.80 5.93 7.75
C PHE A 274 0.95 4.71 8.17
N SER A 275 1.34 3.50 7.76
CA SER A 275 0.71 2.26 8.22
C SER A 275 0.83 2.06 9.73
N LEU A 276 1.87 2.58 10.39
CA LEU A 276 2.00 2.57 11.86
C LEU A 276 0.78 3.23 12.52
N PHE A 277 0.47 4.46 12.11
CA PHE A 277 -0.64 5.24 12.64
C PHE A 277 -2.00 4.62 12.30
N HIS A 278 -2.12 4.06 11.09
CA HIS A 278 -3.32 3.33 10.71
C HIS A 278 -3.53 2.09 11.58
N MET A 279 -2.51 1.26 11.79
CA MET A 279 -2.61 0.08 12.64
C MET A 279 -2.96 0.48 14.07
N TYR A 280 -2.35 1.54 14.59
CA TYR A 280 -2.66 2.07 15.92
C TYR A 280 -4.12 2.53 16.05
N ALA A 281 -4.62 3.32 15.08
CA ALA A 281 -6.01 3.78 15.06
C ALA A 281 -7.05 2.64 14.93
N CYS A 282 -6.64 1.46 14.46
CA CYS A 282 -7.49 0.27 14.35
C CYS A 282 -7.58 -0.54 15.65
N PHE A 283 -6.75 -0.29 16.67
CA PHE A 283 -6.82 -1.04 17.95
C PHE A 283 -8.09 -0.74 18.74
N GLY A 284 -8.53 0.52 18.77
CA GLY A 284 -9.67 0.91 19.57
C GLY A 284 -9.94 2.41 19.60
N VAL A 285 -10.91 2.78 20.43
CA VAL A 285 -11.37 4.16 20.60
C VAL A 285 -10.37 5.02 21.34
N ALA A 286 -9.68 4.46 22.35
CA ALA A 286 -8.73 5.19 23.18
C ALA A 286 -7.51 5.65 22.36
N GLU A 287 -7.05 4.81 21.43
CA GLU A 287 -5.95 5.06 20.51
C GLU A 287 -6.30 6.16 19.51
N ARG A 288 -7.53 6.14 18.97
CA ARG A 288 -8.04 7.23 18.11
C ARG A 288 -8.09 8.55 18.87
N HIS A 289 -8.60 8.53 20.10
CA HIS A 289 -8.65 9.72 20.96
C HIS A 289 -7.26 10.30 21.23
N GLN A 290 -6.26 9.44 21.47
CA GLN A 290 -4.88 9.88 21.65
C GLN A 290 -4.30 10.52 20.39
N LEU A 291 -4.47 9.90 19.22
CA LEU A 291 -4.00 10.46 17.94
C LEU A 291 -4.68 11.81 17.64
N LEU A 292 -5.95 11.96 18.01
CA LEU A 292 -6.65 13.24 17.93
C LEU A 292 -6.02 14.25 18.88
N LYS A 293 -5.81 13.94 20.16
CA LYS A 293 -5.14 14.86 21.11
C LYS A 293 -3.77 15.34 20.64
N LEU A 294 -3.01 14.48 19.96
CA LEU A 294 -1.69 14.80 19.39
C LEU A 294 -1.75 15.61 18.07
N ASN A 295 -2.94 16.03 17.62
CA ASN A 295 -3.15 16.76 16.36
C ASN A 295 -2.60 16.05 15.12
N VAL A 296 -2.57 14.71 15.13
CA VAL A 296 -2.08 13.91 14.00
C VAL A 296 -2.80 14.22 12.68
N PRO A 297 -4.15 14.39 12.63
CA PRO A 297 -4.81 14.74 11.38
C PRO A 297 -4.31 16.07 10.80
N ALA A 298 -4.13 17.10 11.64
CA ALA A 298 -3.66 18.40 11.17
C ALA A 298 -2.25 18.32 10.60
N THR A 299 -1.35 17.63 11.30
CA THR A 299 0.03 17.41 10.85
C THR A 299 0.07 16.65 9.52
N PHE A 300 -0.76 15.61 9.38
CA PHE A 300 -0.82 14.80 8.17
C PHE A 300 -1.41 15.57 6.98
N MET A 301 -2.48 16.35 7.21
CA MET A 301 -3.02 17.24 6.19
C MET A 301 -1.99 18.28 5.74
N ALA A 302 -1.22 18.85 6.67
CA ALA A 302 -0.16 19.80 6.35
C ALA A 302 0.98 19.16 5.55
N VAL A 303 1.43 17.95 5.93
CA VAL A 303 2.42 17.17 5.17
C VAL A 303 1.90 16.86 3.77
N ALA A 304 0.63 16.47 3.64
CA ALA A 304 0.03 16.27 2.34
C ALA A 304 0.02 17.57 1.53
N LEU A 305 -0.11 18.76 2.12
CA LEU A 305 -0.03 20.04 1.42
C LEU A 305 1.41 20.56 1.18
N ASP A 306 2.44 19.79 1.54
CA ASP A 306 3.84 20.25 1.53
C ASP A 306 4.11 21.44 2.48
N GLU A 307 3.18 21.68 3.43
CA GLU A 307 3.24 22.66 4.52
C GLU A 307 3.55 21.97 5.87
N GLY A 308 4.11 20.76 5.82
CA GLY A 308 4.42 19.96 7.00
C GLY A 308 5.51 20.59 7.89
N PRO A 309 5.79 19.99 9.06
CA PRO A 309 6.79 20.51 9.98
C PRO A 309 8.23 20.35 9.47
N GLY A 310 8.45 19.47 8.49
CA GLY A 310 9.71 19.29 7.79
C GLY A 310 9.67 19.71 6.33
N PRO A 311 10.80 19.60 5.61
CA PRO A 311 10.87 19.94 4.20
C PRO A 311 9.95 19.03 3.35
N PRO A 312 9.51 19.51 2.17
CA PRO A 312 8.61 18.76 1.31
C PRO A 312 9.24 17.44 0.86
N ILE A 313 8.39 16.43 0.67
CA ILE A 313 8.82 15.09 0.26
C ILE A 313 9.34 15.17 -1.18
N LYS A 314 10.65 15.00 -1.37
CA LYS A 314 11.30 15.15 -2.68
C LYS A 314 11.09 13.95 -3.61
N TYR A 315 10.44 12.89 -3.14
CA TYR A 315 10.26 11.65 -3.89
C TYR A 315 9.09 11.76 -4.87
N GLN A 316 9.37 11.57 -6.17
CA GLN A 316 8.43 11.82 -7.28
C GLN A 316 7.16 10.96 -7.26
N TYR A 317 7.19 9.80 -6.59
CA TYR A 317 6.06 8.87 -6.49
C TYR A 317 5.75 8.55 -5.02
N ALA A 318 5.59 9.60 -4.21
CA ALA A 318 5.25 9.43 -2.79
C ALA A 318 3.84 8.84 -2.63
N GLU A 319 3.76 7.61 -2.11
CA GLU A 319 2.47 6.96 -1.83
C GLU A 319 1.89 7.44 -0.49
N LEU A 320 0.98 8.41 -0.54
CA LEU A 320 0.31 8.97 0.65
C LEU A 320 -1.03 8.28 0.98
N GLY A 321 -1.37 7.16 0.34
CA GLY A 321 -2.67 6.51 0.53
C GLY A 321 -2.99 6.16 1.99
N LYS A 322 -2.02 5.63 2.73
CA LYS A 322 -2.18 5.32 4.17
C LYS A 322 -2.36 6.57 5.04
N LEU A 323 -1.76 7.70 4.66
CA LEU A 323 -1.97 8.99 5.33
C LEU A 323 -3.44 9.40 5.23
N TYR A 324 -4.01 9.38 4.02
CA TYR A 324 -5.41 9.75 3.80
C TYR A 324 -6.39 8.81 4.53
N GLN A 325 -6.07 7.52 4.64
CA GLN A 325 -6.86 6.57 5.43
C GLN A 325 -6.88 6.93 6.93
N VAL A 326 -5.72 7.27 7.52
CA VAL A 326 -5.65 7.71 8.93
C VAL A 326 -6.46 8.98 9.14
N VAL A 327 -6.30 9.97 8.26
CA VAL A 327 -7.05 11.22 8.34
C VAL A 327 -8.55 10.96 8.24
N SER A 328 -9.00 10.12 7.30
CA SER A 328 -10.40 9.73 7.17
C SER A 328 -10.95 9.08 8.42
N LEU A 329 -10.22 8.10 8.99
CA LEU A 329 -10.65 7.39 10.18
C LEU A 329 -10.80 8.32 11.39
N LEU A 330 -9.85 9.23 11.60
CA LEU A 330 -9.83 10.13 12.75
C LEU A 330 -10.86 11.26 12.64
N VAL A 331 -10.99 11.89 11.46
CA VAL A 331 -11.97 12.98 11.25
C VAL A 331 -13.40 12.48 11.38
N ARG A 332 -13.71 11.27 10.92
CA ARG A 332 -15.05 10.64 11.09
C ARG A 332 -15.43 10.33 12.55
N CYS A 333 -14.45 10.38 13.47
CA CYS A 333 -14.69 10.26 14.91
C CYS A 333 -14.87 11.62 15.60
N CYS A 334 -14.76 12.74 14.87
CA CYS A 334 -14.90 14.08 15.41
C CYS A 334 -16.30 14.65 15.15
N ASP A 335 -16.83 15.44 16.09
CA ASP A 335 -18.07 16.16 15.90
C ASP A 335 -17.87 17.34 14.94
N VAL A 336 -18.61 17.32 13.82
CA VAL A 336 -18.63 18.33 12.76
C VAL A 336 -19.94 19.13 12.71
N SER A 337 -20.81 18.99 13.71
CA SER A 337 -22.13 19.66 13.76
C SER A 337 -22.04 21.18 13.68
N SER A 338 -20.90 21.79 14.08
CA SER A 338 -20.64 23.22 13.91
C SER A 338 -20.53 23.70 12.46
N LYS A 339 -20.39 22.77 11.50
CA LYS A 339 -20.24 23.05 10.07
C LYS A 339 -21.46 22.62 9.25
N THR A 340 -22.45 21.97 9.86
CA THR A 340 -23.67 21.52 9.20
C THR A 340 -24.74 22.61 9.24
N HIS A 341 -25.50 22.72 8.16
CA HIS A 341 -26.58 23.67 7.95
C HIS A 341 -27.78 22.93 7.37
N SER A 342 -28.88 22.89 8.13
CA SER A 342 -30.12 22.28 7.66
C SER A 342 -30.67 23.02 6.43
N CYS A 343 -31.33 22.28 5.54
CA CYS A 343 -31.93 22.87 4.34
C CYS A 343 -33.15 23.76 4.66
N GLN A 344 -33.82 23.52 5.80
CA GLN A 344 -34.96 24.31 6.24
C GLN A 344 -34.51 25.31 7.31
N PRO A 345 -34.96 26.58 7.24
CA PRO A 345 -34.68 27.55 8.28
C PRO A 345 -35.31 27.09 9.61
N ASN A 346 -34.55 27.12 10.69
CA ASN A 346 -34.94 26.77 12.07
C ASN A 346 -35.12 25.28 12.40
N THR A 347 -34.64 24.34 11.59
CA THR A 347 -34.55 22.91 11.96
C THR A 347 -33.12 22.51 12.32
N PRO A 348 -32.92 21.69 13.38
CA PRO A 348 -31.59 21.17 13.68
C PRO A 348 -31.09 20.25 12.56
N PRO A 349 -29.78 20.21 12.32
CA PRO A 349 -29.16 19.29 11.37
C PRO A 349 -29.44 17.83 11.74
N LEU A 350 -29.70 16.98 10.73
CA LEU A 350 -29.90 15.55 10.91
C LEU A 350 -28.60 14.84 11.35
N PRO A 351 -28.68 13.78 12.17
CA PRO A 351 -27.49 13.05 12.61
C PRO A 351 -26.82 12.38 11.41
N ASN A 352 -25.51 12.58 11.31
CA ASN A 352 -24.71 12.05 10.21
C ASN A 352 -24.70 10.51 10.25
N ILE A 353 -25.34 9.87 9.27
CA ILE A 353 -25.45 8.41 9.17
C ILE A 353 -24.07 7.76 8.92
N LEU A 354 -23.09 8.54 8.45
CA LEU A 354 -21.71 8.12 8.21
C LEU A 354 -20.78 8.39 9.40
N MET A 355 -21.33 8.73 10.56
CA MET A 355 -20.59 8.89 11.80
C MET A 355 -19.93 7.55 12.18
N GLY A 356 -18.63 7.63 12.47
CA GLY A 356 -17.91 6.51 13.04
C GLY A 356 -17.63 5.34 12.09
N ASP A 357 -17.37 4.19 12.70
CA ASP A 357 -17.15 2.88 12.06
C ASP A 357 -17.57 1.77 13.05
N GLN A 358 -17.41 0.49 12.71
CA GLN A 358 -17.74 -0.63 13.60
C GLN A 358 -17.10 -0.54 15.00
N ILE A 359 -15.96 0.16 15.12
CA ILE A 359 -15.17 0.30 16.35
C ILE A 359 -15.57 1.53 17.18
N CYS A 360 -16.06 2.61 16.55
CA CYS A 360 -16.33 3.87 17.21
C CYS A 360 -17.66 4.39 16.68
N GLN A 361 -18.70 4.33 17.52
CA GLN A 361 -20.08 4.69 17.13
C GLN A 361 -20.49 6.09 17.60
N GLU A 362 -19.66 6.77 18.40
CA GLU A 362 -19.93 8.09 18.98
C GLU A 362 -18.80 9.06 18.64
N TYR A 363 -19.11 10.36 18.66
CA TYR A 363 -18.09 11.40 18.53
C TYR A 363 -17.20 11.47 19.77
N LEU A 364 -15.89 11.47 19.56
CA LEU A 364 -14.90 11.49 20.65
C LEU A 364 -14.61 12.90 21.13
N MET A 365 -14.58 13.85 20.20
CA MET A 365 -14.33 15.26 20.48
C MET A 365 -14.78 16.15 19.32
N PRO A 366 -14.97 17.47 19.55
CA PRO A 366 -15.15 18.42 18.47
C PRO A 366 -13.97 18.44 17.50
N ILE A 367 -14.24 18.67 16.21
CA ILE A 367 -13.19 18.82 15.21
C ILE A 367 -12.21 19.95 15.57
N GLN A 368 -10.91 19.67 15.47
CA GLN A 368 -9.89 20.65 15.78
C GLN A 368 -9.94 21.85 14.81
N PRO A 369 -9.75 23.08 15.29
CA PRO A 369 -9.83 24.28 14.45
C PRO A 369 -8.88 24.24 13.24
N LEU A 370 -7.66 23.74 13.42
CA LEU A 370 -6.66 23.64 12.36
C LEU A 370 -7.06 22.63 11.28
N VAL A 371 -7.61 21.47 11.69
CA VAL A 371 -8.15 20.45 10.77
C VAL A 371 -9.33 21.02 10.00
N ALA A 372 -10.25 21.69 10.69
CA ALA A 372 -11.40 22.33 10.05
C ALA A 372 -10.98 23.43 9.05
N ALA A 373 -9.95 24.21 9.39
CA ALA A 373 -9.42 25.25 8.49
C ALA A 373 -8.80 24.66 7.22
N ILE A 374 -8.01 23.59 7.33
CA ILE A 374 -7.41 22.95 6.15
C ILE A 374 -8.49 22.25 5.33
N LEU A 375 -9.39 21.51 5.96
CA LEU A 375 -10.39 20.70 5.26
C LEU A 375 -11.50 21.53 4.60
N TYR A 376 -12.07 22.52 5.30
CA TYR A 376 -13.22 23.26 4.81
C TYR A 376 -12.87 24.58 4.10
N ASN A 377 -11.71 25.20 4.41
CA ASN A 377 -11.37 26.51 3.85
C ASN A 377 -10.32 26.45 2.74
N LYS A 378 -9.45 25.42 2.70
CA LYS A 378 -8.42 25.28 1.65
C LYS A 378 -8.87 24.32 0.55
N THR A 379 -9.23 24.86 -0.61
CA THR A 379 -9.59 24.07 -1.81
C THR A 379 -8.44 23.18 -2.31
N SER A 380 -7.20 23.59 -2.08
CA SER A 380 -5.99 22.84 -2.47
C SER A 380 -5.91 21.46 -1.83
N TYR A 381 -6.40 21.29 -0.59
CA TYR A 381 -6.39 19.99 0.08
C TYR A 381 -7.42 19.04 -0.52
N VAL A 382 -8.63 19.54 -0.78
CA VAL A 382 -9.70 18.78 -1.44
C VAL A 382 -9.26 18.33 -2.83
N LYS A 383 -8.63 19.23 -3.59
CA LYS A 383 -8.04 18.90 -4.90
C LYS A 383 -7.01 17.75 -4.77
N LYS A 384 -6.06 17.86 -3.84
CA LYS A 384 -5.00 16.86 -3.66
C LYS A 384 -5.54 15.49 -3.22
N ILE A 385 -6.55 15.47 -2.34
CA ILE A 385 -7.26 14.23 -1.96
C ILE A 385 -7.91 13.58 -3.19
N ILE A 386 -8.58 14.37 -4.02
CA ILE A 386 -9.28 13.88 -5.21
C ILE A 386 -8.27 13.37 -6.26
N GLU A 387 -7.12 14.02 -6.42
CA GLU A 387 -6.07 13.60 -7.35
C GLU A 387 -5.33 12.35 -6.88
N ASP A 388 -4.85 12.34 -5.64
CA ASP A 388 -3.95 11.29 -5.12
C ASP A 388 -4.69 10.04 -4.61
N ALA A 389 -5.94 10.19 -4.16
CA ALA A 389 -6.64 9.17 -3.37
C ALA A 389 -8.02 8.79 -3.91
N ASN A 390 -8.28 9.01 -5.20
CA ASN A 390 -9.56 8.68 -5.87
C ASN A 390 -9.96 7.19 -5.80
N SER A 391 -9.00 6.28 -5.63
CA SER A 391 -9.21 4.84 -5.61
C SER A 391 -9.47 4.28 -4.20
N LEU A 392 -9.32 5.10 -3.15
CA LEU A 392 -9.45 4.67 -1.76
C LEU A 392 -10.87 4.87 -1.25
N GLU A 393 -11.49 3.80 -0.76
CA GLU A 393 -12.86 3.82 -0.20
C GLU A 393 -12.97 4.74 1.04
N ASP A 394 -11.93 4.77 1.88
CA ASP A 394 -11.90 5.62 3.08
C ASP A 394 -11.94 7.11 2.75
N THR A 395 -11.29 7.52 1.66
CA THR A 395 -11.32 8.89 1.17
C THR A 395 -12.73 9.29 0.74
N VAL A 396 -13.40 8.40 0.03
CA VAL A 396 -14.81 8.57 -0.36
C VAL A 396 -15.69 8.71 0.88
N LYS A 397 -15.49 7.88 1.92
CA LYS A 397 -16.22 7.98 3.19
C LYS A 397 -15.99 9.32 3.88
N LEU A 398 -14.75 9.84 3.89
CA LEU A 398 -14.42 11.15 4.44
C LEU A 398 -15.14 12.28 3.71
N LEU A 399 -15.06 12.32 2.38
CA LEU A 399 -15.70 13.37 1.58
C LEU A 399 -17.22 13.38 1.80
N LYS A 400 -17.85 12.21 1.90
CA LYS A 400 -19.28 12.11 2.22
C LYS A 400 -19.59 12.59 3.63
N PHE A 401 -18.83 12.15 4.62
CA PHE A 401 -19.01 12.54 6.02
C PHE A 401 -18.95 14.07 6.16
N CYS A 402 -17.98 14.73 5.52
CA CYS A 402 -17.82 16.18 5.59
C CYS A 402 -18.82 16.95 4.72
N SER A 403 -19.41 16.30 3.70
CA SER A 403 -20.46 16.87 2.84
C SER A 403 -21.87 16.75 3.44
N TRP A 404 -22.03 16.05 4.56
CA TRP A 404 -23.32 15.90 5.23
C TRP A 404 -23.85 17.26 5.68
N GLU A 405 -25.03 17.64 5.19
CA GLU A 405 -25.67 18.96 5.44
C GLU A 405 -24.73 20.18 5.32
N ASN A 406 -23.67 20.10 4.51
CA ASN A 406 -22.76 21.21 4.28
C ASN A 406 -22.78 21.61 2.79
N PRO A 407 -23.57 22.64 2.41
CA PRO A 407 -23.67 23.06 1.02
C PRO A 407 -22.36 23.61 0.47
N GLN A 408 -21.61 24.37 1.25
CA GLN A 408 -20.34 24.99 0.84
C GLN A 408 -19.29 23.93 0.50
N PHE A 409 -19.06 22.97 1.41
CA PHE A 409 -18.10 21.90 1.18
C PHE A 409 -18.53 20.99 0.02
N SER A 410 -19.82 20.65 -0.06
CA SER A 410 -20.32 19.83 -1.16
C SER A 410 -20.17 20.51 -2.54
N SER A 411 -20.32 21.83 -2.60
CA SER A 411 -20.08 22.61 -3.83
C SER A 411 -18.60 22.62 -4.21
N MET A 412 -17.70 22.75 -3.22
CA MET A 412 -16.25 22.70 -3.44
C MET A 412 -15.81 21.35 -3.99
N VAL A 413 -16.25 20.24 -3.38
CA VAL A 413 -15.97 18.88 -3.85
C VAL A 413 -16.51 18.67 -5.26
N LEU A 414 -17.74 19.13 -5.53
CA LEU A 414 -18.34 19.02 -6.86
C LEU A 414 -17.58 19.84 -7.92
N SER A 415 -17.16 21.06 -7.59
CA SER A 415 -16.37 21.93 -8.47
C SER A 415 -15.07 21.25 -8.91
N GLU A 416 -14.33 20.65 -7.96
CA GLU A 416 -13.09 19.94 -8.26
C GLU A 416 -13.34 18.63 -9.02
N LEU A 417 -14.40 17.87 -8.70
CA LEU A 417 -14.75 16.66 -9.48
C LEU A 417 -15.11 16.99 -10.93
N LEU A 418 -15.91 18.04 -11.16
CA LEU A 418 -16.24 18.51 -12.50
C LEU A 418 -14.99 18.95 -13.25
N TRP A 419 -14.04 19.61 -12.57
CA TRP A 419 -12.76 19.98 -13.15
C TRP A 419 -11.94 18.76 -13.58
N GLN A 420 -11.80 17.74 -12.73
CA GLN A 420 -11.10 16.50 -13.07
C GLN A 420 -11.76 15.79 -14.26
N ILE A 421 -13.10 15.70 -14.29
CA ILE A 421 -13.82 15.11 -15.43
C ILE A 421 -13.58 15.89 -16.72
N ALA A 422 -13.54 17.22 -16.63
CA ALA A 422 -13.37 18.09 -17.77
C ALA A 422 -11.96 18.07 -18.37
N TYR A 423 -10.91 17.85 -17.55
CA TYR A 423 -9.52 18.09 -17.96
C TYR A 423 -8.57 16.88 -17.82
N THR A 424 -8.85 15.91 -16.95
CA THR A 424 -7.96 14.75 -16.72
C THR A 424 -7.92 13.79 -17.92
N TYR A 425 -6.81 13.10 -18.09
CA TYR A 425 -6.59 12.18 -19.22
C TYR A 425 -7.60 11.03 -19.20
N THR A 426 -8.07 10.61 -20.38
CA THR A 426 -9.24 9.73 -20.51
C THR A 426 -9.08 8.33 -19.90
N TYR A 427 -7.85 7.85 -19.70
CA TYR A 427 -7.57 6.56 -19.05
C TYR A 427 -7.61 6.64 -17.51
N GLU A 428 -7.34 7.83 -16.94
CA GLU A 428 -7.43 8.15 -15.51
C GLU A 428 -8.82 8.61 -15.08
N LEU A 429 -9.77 8.77 -16.03
CA LEU A 429 -11.17 9.09 -15.70
C LEU A 429 -11.90 7.92 -15.03
N ARG A 430 -11.42 6.69 -15.18
CA ARG A 430 -12.11 5.47 -14.74
C ARG A 430 -12.38 5.46 -13.23
N PRO A 431 -11.44 5.77 -12.31
CA PRO A 431 -11.74 5.89 -10.88
C PRO A 431 -12.79 6.97 -10.57
N PHE A 432 -12.78 8.11 -11.27
CA PHE A 432 -13.75 9.19 -11.05
C PHE A 432 -15.16 8.81 -11.51
N ILE A 433 -15.29 8.11 -12.64
CA ILE A 433 -16.59 7.66 -13.16
C ILE A 433 -17.07 6.40 -12.45
N CYS A 434 -16.17 5.46 -12.12
CA CYS A 434 -16.48 4.32 -11.27
C CYS A 434 -16.81 4.75 -9.84
N SER A 435 -16.28 5.90 -9.36
CA SER A 435 -16.76 6.53 -8.14
C SER A 435 -18.26 6.79 -8.29
N TRP A 436 -18.71 7.49 -9.33
CA TRP A 436 -20.15 7.70 -9.60
C TRP A 436 -20.96 6.40 -9.88
N GLU A 437 -20.37 5.36 -10.48
CA GLU A 437 -21.00 4.03 -10.63
C GLU A 437 -21.10 3.25 -9.32
N ASN A 438 -20.25 3.56 -8.33
CA ASN A 438 -20.33 2.92 -7.03
C ASN A 438 -21.63 3.40 -6.35
N PRO A 439 -22.59 2.51 -6.06
CA PRO A 439 -23.88 2.89 -5.47
C PRO A 439 -23.70 3.67 -4.16
N GLN A 440 -22.56 3.52 -3.48
CA GLN A 440 -22.22 4.30 -2.31
C GLN A 440 -21.81 5.75 -2.64
N PHE A 441 -21.07 6.06 -3.72
CA PHE A 441 -20.81 7.48 -4.10
C PHE A 441 -22.02 8.10 -4.78
N SER A 442 -22.88 7.31 -5.43
CA SER A 442 -24.22 7.76 -5.76
C SER A 442 -24.96 8.23 -4.49
N SER A 443 -24.68 7.64 -3.32
CA SER A 443 -25.09 8.19 -2.00
C SER A 443 -24.44 9.54 -1.61
N MET A 444 -23.31 9.98 -2.21
CA MET A 444 -22.82 11.37 -2.12
C MET A 444 -23.82 12.34 -2.77
N VAL A 445 -24.51 11.87 -3.80
CA VAL A 445 -25.60 12.58 -4.47
C VAL A 445 -26.96 12.31 -3.80
N LEU A 446 -27.10 11.22 -3.03
CA LEU A 446 -28.38 10.62 -2.63
C LEU A 446 -28.48 10.32 -1.13
N SER A 447 -28.30 11.32 -0.29
CA SER A 447 -28.87 11.29 1.05
C SER A 447 -29.38 12.70 1.35
N GLU A 448 -30.71 12.77 1.49
CA GLU A 448 -31.56 13.92 1.81
C GLU A 448 -32.14 14.72 0.62
N LEU A 449 -33.47 14.66 0.52
CA LEU A 449 -34.34 15.05 -0.61
C LEU A 449 -34.17 16.49 -1.14
N LEU A 450 -33.70 17.45 -0.33
CA LEU A 450 -33.67 18.87 -0.74
C LEU A 450 -32.29 19.32 -1.25
N TRP A 451 -31.19 19.04 -0.53
CA TRP A 451 -29.84 19.33 -1.02
C TRP A 451 -29.43 18.46 -2.21
N GLN A 452 -30.01 17.26 -2.32
CA GLN A 452 -29.86 16.37 -3.46
C GLN A 452 -30.25 17.04 -4.79
N ILE A 453 -31.39 17.74 -4.84
CA ILE A 453 -31.87 18.38 -6.07
C ILE A 453 -30.90 19.49 -6.51
N TYR A 454 -30.43 20.31 -5.57
CA TYR A 454 -29.44 21.36 -5.85
C TYR A 454 -28.09 20.79 -6.31
N ARG A 455 -27.61 19.70 -5.72
CA ARG A 455 -26.36 19.03 -6.11
C ARG A 455 -26.46 18.41 -7.51
N ILE A 456 -27.56 17.73 -7.82
CA ILE A 456 -27.79 17.15 -9.16
C ILE A 456 -27.93 18.27 -10.18
N HIS A 457 -28.63 19.36 -9.86
CA HIS A 457 -28.75 20.51 -10.74
C HIS A 457 -27.38 21.10 -11.08
N ASN A 458 -26.54 21.34 -10.07
CA ASN A 458 -25.19 21.88 -10.26
C ASN A 458 -24.24 20.90 -10.97
N ALA A 459 -24.39 19.60 -10.76
CA ALA A 459 -23.59 18.60 -11.48
C ALA A 459 -23.93 18.56 -12.98
N LEU A 460 -25.23 18.67 -13.31
CA LEU A 460 -25.69 18.61 -14.69
C LEU A 460 -25.48 19.92 -15.44
N LYS A 461 -25.85 21.06 -14.84
CA LYS A 461 -25.80 22.40 -15.47
C LYS A 461 -24.48 23.13 -15.23
N GLY A 462 -23.73 22.73 -14.21
CA GLY A 462 -22.56 23.47 -13.74
C GLY A 462 -22.88 24.35 -12.53
N ILE A 463 -21.82 24.79 -11.86
CA ILE A 463 -21.92 25.77 -10.77
C ILE A 463 -21.85 27.16 -11.44
N PRO A 464 -22.86 28.04 -11.25
CA PRO A 464 -22.85 29.37 -11.85
C PRO A 464 -21.54 30.11 -11.58
N ASP A 465 -20.95 30.71 -12.62
CA ASP A 465 -19.72 31.50 -12.60
C ASP A 465 -18.41 30.80 -12.14
N ASP A 466 -18.46 29.50 -11.80
CA ASP A 466 -17.29 28.74 -11.32
C ASP A 466 -16.88 27.63 -12.31
N ARG A 467 -17.79 26.70 -12.64
CA ARG A 467 -17.45 25.49 -13.43
C ARG A 467 -18.56 25.05 -14.38
N ASP A 468 -18.15 24.57 -15.56
CA ASP A 468 -19.03 23.91 -16.54
C ASP A 468 -19.62 22.61 -16.00
N GLY A 469 -20.89 22.35 -16.32
CA GLY A 469 -21.56 21.10 -15.99
C GLY A 469 -21.18 19.93 -16.90
N LEU A 470 -21.72 18.75 -16.60
CA LEU A 470 -21.54 17.56 -17.44
C LEU A 470 -22.07 17.77 -18.87
N PHE A 471 -23.20 18.46 -19.05
CA PHE A 471 -23.75 18.72 -20.38
C PHE A 471 -22.83 19.59 -21.24
N ASP A 472 -22.25 20.64 -20.66
CA ASP A 472 -21.37 21.56 -21.38
C ASP A 472 -20.01 20.89 -21.65
N THR A 473 -19.56 20.02 -20.73
CA THR A 473 -18.38 19.17 -20.95
C THR A 473 -18.58 18.18 -22.10
N ILE A 474 -19.74 17.55 -22.22
CA ILE A 474 -20.09 16.70 -23.38
C ILE A 474 -20.05 17.52 -24.67
N HIS A 475 -20.70 18.69 -24.67
CA HIS A 475 -20.76 19.55 -25.86
C HIS A 475 -19.38 20.01 -26.33
N ARG A 476 -18.47 20.34 -25.40
CA ARG A 476 -17.08 20.72 -25.69
C ARG A 476 -16.23 19.55 -26.18
N SER A 477 -16.41 18.37 -25.58
CA SER A 477 -15.56 17.20 -25.86
C SER A 477 -15.99 16.37 -27.07
N LYS A 478 -17.20 16.59 -27.61
CA LYS A 478 -17.78 15.79 -28.71
C LYS A 478 -16.94 15.68 -29.99
N ASN A 479 -16.13 16.69 -30.32
CA ASN A 479 -15.36 16.74 -31.57
C ASN A 479 -13.93 16.18 -31.42
N HIS A 480 -13.24 16.52 -30.33
CA HIS A 480 -11.80 16.21 -30.17
C HIS A 480 -11.52 15.11 -29.13
N TYR A 481 -12.41 14.89 -28.16
CA TYR A 481 -12.24 13.96 -27.05
C TYR A 481 -13.46 13.06 -26.87
N GLN A 482 -13.83 12.34 -27.93
CA GLN A 482 -15.04 11.52 -27.97
C GLN A 482 -15.15 10.52 -26.81
N LYS A 483 -14.03 9.97 -26.32
CA LYS A 483 -14.02 9.07 -25.15
C LYS A 483 -14.48 9.77 -23.86
N ARG A 484 -14.10 11.04 -23.64
CA ARG A 484 -14.56 11.82 -22.47
C ARG A 484 -16.07 12.07 -22.53
N ALA A 485 -16.58 12.47 -23.69
CA ALA A 485 -18.01 12.64 -23.92
C ALA A 485 -18.78 11.32 -23.67
N TYR A 486 -18.25 10.18 -24.13
CA TYR A 486 -18.84 8.85 -23.83
C TYR A 486 -19.02 8.62 -22.35
N GLN A 487 -17.93 8.85 -21.61
CA GLN A 487 -17.81 8.52 -20.22
C GLN A 487 -18.74 9.41 -19.37
N CYS A 488 -18.88 10.68 -19.74
CA CYS A 488 -19.88 11.56 -19.15
C CYS A 488 -21.31 11.05 -19.42
N ILE A 489 -21.62 10.62 -20.65
CA ILE A 489 -22.93 10.05 -20.99
C ILE A 489 -23.18 8.75 -20.19
N LYS A 490 -22.20 7.84 -20.09
CA LYS A 490 -22.29 6.61 -19.29
C LYS A 490 -22.59 6.94 -17.83
N CYS A 491 -21.85 7.88 -17.24
CA CYS A 491 -22.07 8.38 -15.88
C CYS A 491 -23.50 8.92 -15.69
N MET A 492 -24.01 9.68 -16.66
CA MET A 492 -25.38 10.21 -16.62
C MET A 492 -26.45 9.11 -16.76
N VAL A 493 -26.23 8.10 -17.61
CA VAL A 493 -27.12 6.92 -17.70
C VAL A 493 -27.18 6.21 -16.35
N THR A 494 -26.03 5.97 -15.72
CA THR A 494 -25.97 5.33 -14.39
C THR A 494 -26.70 6.17 -13.34
N LEU A 495 -26.45 7.49 -13.32
CA LEU A 495 -27.14 8.43 -12.42
C LEU A 495 -28.66 8.37 -12.60
N PHE A 496 -29.16 8.43 -13.83
CA PHE A 496 -30.60 8.35 -14.10
C PHE A 496 -31.16 6.98 -13.70
N SER A 497 -30.46 5.88 -13.99
CA SER A 497 -30.92 4.54 -13.61
C SER A 497 -31.01 4.32 -12.09
N SER A 498 -30.15 4.98 -11.31
CA SER A 498 -30.05 4.79 -9.86
C SER A 498 -30.77 5.87 -9.04
N CYS A 499 -31.08 7.03 -9.63
CA CYS A 499 -31.69 8.17 -8.95
C CYS A 499 -33.01 8.61 -9.59
N ALA A 500 -34.13 8.32 -8.93
CA ALA A 500 -35.46 8.76 -9.38
C ALA A 500 -35.61 10.29 -9.43
N ALA A 501 -34.98 11.03 -8.50
CA ALA A 501 -35.02 12.50 -8.48
C ALA A 501 -34.30 13.13 -9.68
N ALA A 502 -33.20 12.53 -10.14
CA ALA A 502 -32.46 12.99 -11.31
C ALA A 502 -33.31 12.83 -12.59
N ILE A 503 -34.01 11.68 -12.72
CA ILE A 503 -34.98 11.45 -13.79
C ILE A 503 -36.11 12.49 -13.72
N HIS A 504 -36.70 12.71 -12.54
CA HIS A 504 -37.78 13.68 -12.37
C HIS A 504 -37.34 15.10 -12.77
N MET A 505 -36.13 15.51 -12.38
CA MET A 505 -35.57 16.82 -12.75
C MET A 505 -35.31 16.93 -14.26
N LEU A 506 -34.83 15.86 -14.90
CA LEU A 506 -34.65 15.81 -16.36
C LEU A 506 -35.99 15.97 -17.11
N HIS A 507 -37.07 15.36 -16.61
CA HIS A 507 -38.39 15.49 -17.22
C HIS A 507 -39.04 16.86 -16.97
N THR A 508 -38.78 17.46 -15.80
CA THR A 508 -39.37 18.75 -15.41
C THR A 508 -38.66 19.93 -16.10
N ASN A 509 -37.34 19.84 -16.31
CA ASN A 509 -36.55 20.91 -16.94
C ASN A 509 -36.38 20.67 -18.46
N GLY A 510 -37.16 21.41 -19.27
CA GLY A 510 -37.14 21.30 -20.72
C GLY A 510 -35.79 21.65 -21.38
N GLU A 511 -34.94 22.45 -20.74
CA GLU A 511 -33.58 22.73 -21.23
C GLU A 511 -32.67 21.51 -21.08
N MET A 512 -32.67 20.89 -19.90
CA MET A 512 -31.88 19.68 -19.60
C MET A 512 -32.32 18.51 -20.50
N LYS A 513 -33.63 18.35 -20.71
CA LYS A 513 -34.17 17.33 -21.61
C LYS A 513 -33.64 17.50 -23.03
N ARG A 514 -33.61 18.72 -23.57
CA ARG A 514 -33.05 19.00 -24.90
C ARG A 514 -31.56 18.69 -24.98
N LYS A 515 -30.77 19.13 -24.00
CA LYS A 515 -29.32 18.84 -23.95
C LYS A 515 -29.05 17.32 -23.86
N TRP A 516 -29.86 16.58 -23.11
CA TRP A 516 -29.79 15.12 -23.03
C TRP A 516 -30.13 14.43 -24.34
N THR A 517 -31.24 14.79 -24.98
CA THR A 517 -31.62 14.24 -26.29
C THR A 517 -30.52 14.46 -27.33
N ALA A 518 -29.96 15.67 -27.40
CA ALA A 518 -28.85 15.97 -28.30
C ALA A 518 -27.58 15.16 -28.00
N ALA A 519 -27.28 14.87 -26.73
CA ALA A 519 -26.14 14.02 -26.36
C ALA A 519 -26.35 12.54 -26.74
N VAL A 520 -27.57 12.03 -26.61
CA VAL A 520 -27.93 10.66 -27.02
C VAL A 520 -27.94 10.52 -28.54
N GLU A 521 -28.49 11.49 -29.26
CA GLU A 521 -28.44 11.55 -30.74
C GLU A 521 -26.99 11.55 -31.24
N TRP A 522 -26.14 12.42 -30.68
CA TRP A 522 -24.72 12.43 -31.00
C TRP A 522 -24.04 11.07 -30.75
N LEU A 523 -24.36 10.39 -29.64
CA LEU A 523 -23.80 9.08 -29.35
C LEU A 523 -24.24 8.02 -30.38
N ASN A 524 -25.51 8.05 -30.80
CA ASN A 524 -26.01 7.16 -31.84
C ASN A 524 -25.30 7.43 -33.18
N ASP A 525 -25.22 8.70 -33.60
CA ASP A 525 -24.53 9.12 -34.83
C ASP A 525 -23.07 8.67 -34.84
N GLU A 526 -22.38 8.80 -33.71
CA GLU A 526 -20.96 8.41 -33.60
C GLU A 526 -20.76 6.88 -33.55
N LEU A 527 -21.73 6.12 -33.01
CA LEU A 527 -21.71 4.65 -33.07
C LEU A 527 -22.03 4.12 -34.48
N GLU A 528 -22.83 4.85 -35.26
CA GLU A 528 -23.17 4.53 -36.65
C GLU A 528 -22.07 4.93 -37.64
N ARG A 529 -21.15 5.80 -37.22
CA ARG A 529 -19.99 6.27 -37.98
C ARG A 529 -18.94 5.15 -38.15
N ARG A 530 -19.19 4.23 -39.09
CA ARG A 530 -18.24 3.15 -39.45
C ARG A 530 -16.87 3.70 -39.86
N PRO A 531 -15.74 3.12 -39.41
CA PRO A 531 -14.41 3.45 -39.92
C PRO A 531 -14.04 2.54 -41.10
N TYR A 532 -14.81 2.50 -42.19
CA TYR A 532 -14.31 1.91 -43.45
C TYR A 532 -14.96 2.59 -44.65
N GLY A 533 -14.16 3.40 -45.36
CA GLY A 533 -14.41 3.70 -46.76
C GLY A 533 -14.30 2.41 -47.57
N SER A 534 -15.26 2.20 -48.44
CA SER A 534 -15.27 1.14 -49.45
C SER A 534 -14.08 1.31 -50.41
N ASN A 535 -12.93 0.68 -50.13
CA ASN A 535 -11.99 0.17 -51.14
C ASN A 535 -10.69 -0.34 -50.49
N SER A 536 -10.64 -1.64 -50.21
CA SER A 536 -9.38 -2.40 -50.22
C SER A 536 -9.71 -3.89 -50.22
N GLN A 537 -9.66 -4.48 -51.41
CA GLN A 537 -9.69 -5.92 -51.66
C GLN A 537 -8.45 -6.58 -51.05
N TYR A 538 -8.45 -6.96 -49.78
CA TYR A 538 -7.63 -8.07 -49.30
C TYR A 538 -8.35 -8.78 -48.16
N SER A 539 -8.94 -9.92 -48.50
CA SER A 539 -9.48 -10.89 -47.58
C SER A 539 -8.32 -11.55 -46.83
N TYR A 540 -8.28 -11.38 -45.50
CA TYR A 540 -7.49 -12.25 -44.63
C TYR A 540 -8.40 -12.87 -43.57
N ASN A 541 -8.37 -14.20 -43.56
CA ASN A 541 -9.09 -15.09 -42.67
C ASN A 541 -8.90 -14.77 -41.19
N ASN A 542 -10.01 -14.57 -40.49
CA ASN A 542 -10.46 -15.38 -39.36
C ASN A 542 -9.39 -15.91 -38.36
N TRP A 543 -8.70 -15.02 -37.66
CA TRP A 543 -8.38 -15.20 -36.23
C TRP A 543 -7.87 -13.87 -35.66
N SER A 544 -8.71 -13.18 -34.90
CA SER A 544 -8.30 -12.09 -34.02
C SER A 544 -9.06 -12.28 -32.70
N PRO A 545 -8.44 -12.00 -31.54
CA PRO A 545 -9.16 -12.08 -30.26
C PRO A 545 -10.34 -11.10 -30.28
N PRO A 546 -11.38 -11.27 -29.45
CA PRO A 546 -12.48 -10.32 -29.39
C PRO A 546 -11.92 -8.90 -29.21
N ALA A 547 -12.40 -7.95 -30.03
CA ALA A 547 -11.94 -6.57 -30.03
C ALA A 547 -11.83 -6.07 -28.58
N GLN A 548 -10.68 -5.48 -28.25
CA GLN A 548 -10.45 -4.88 -26.93
C GLN A 548 -11.60 -3.93 -26.62
N SER A 549 -12.11 -3.95 -25.39
CA SER A 549 -13.20 -3.06 -25.00
C SER A 549 -12.81 -1.61 -25.34
N ASN A 550 -13.80 -0.77 -25.70
CA ASN A 550 -13.59 0.67 -25.88
C ASN A 550 -12.99 1.37 -24.64
N GLU A 551 -12.81 0.64 -23.54
CA GLU A 551 -12.16 1.06 -22.31
C GLU A 551 -10.62 0.94 -22.33
N THR A 552 -10.02 0.15 -23.25
CA THR A 552 -8.57 -0.08 -23.32
C THR A 552 -7.92 0.21 -24.68
N SER A 553 -8.69 0.43 -25.74
CA SER A 553 -8.16 0.66 -27.09
C SER A 553 -7.50 2.04 -27.24
N ASN A 554 -6.26 2.11 -27.75
CA ASN A 554 -5.52 3.36 -28.01
C ASN A 554 -6.00 4.15 -29.24
N GLY A 555 -7.01 3.64 -29.97
CA GLY A 555 -7.56 4.28 -31.17
C GLY A 555 -8.36 5.57 -30.90
N TYR A 556 -8.35 6.48 -31.87
CA TYR A 556 -9.10 7.75 -31.85
C TYR A 556 -10.61 7.52 -32.07
N PHE A 557 -10.96 6.47 -32.82
CA PHE A 557 -12.32 6.05 -33.14
C PHE A 557 -12.79 4.93 -32.22
N ARG A 558 -14.11 4.83 -32.01
CA ARG A 558 -14.72 3.76 -31.20
C ARG A 558 -15.09 2.57 -32.05
N GLU A 559 -14.97 1.37 -31.48
CA GLU A 559 -15.32 0.13 -32.14
C GLU A 559 -16.58 -0.47 -31.51
N VAL A 560 -17.46 -1.06 -32.32
CA VAL A 560 -18.64 -1.81 -31.84
C VAL A 560 -18.19 -3.23 -31.53
N THR A 561 -18.17 -3.61 -30.25
CA THR A 561 -18.04 -5.01 -29.85
C THR A 561 -19.36 -5.74 -30.07
N GLN A 562 -19.36 -6.80 -30.89
CA GLN A 562 -20.50 -7.70 -31.07
C GLN A 562 -20.72 -8.54 -29.81
N CYS A 563 -21.64 -8.11 -28.95
CA CYS A 563 -22.34 -8.97 -28.00
C CYS A 563 -23.86 -8.74 -28.16
N PRO A 564 -24.71 -9.77 -28.03
CA PRO A 564 -26.12 -9.67 -28.38
C PRO A 564 -26.87 -8.79 -27.38
N ALA A 565 -27.54 -7.76 -27.90
CA ALA A 565 -28.72 -7.09 -27.34
C ALA A 565 -28.78 -6.91 -25.81
N ASN A 566 -28.25 -5.80 -25.28
CA ASN A 566 -28.81 -5.20 -24.05
C ASN A 566 -28.55 -3.70 -23.85
N THR A 567 -28.21 -2.95 -24.90
CA THR A 567 -28.06 -1.49 -24.83
C THR A 567 -28.59 -0.83 -26.09
N LYS A 568 -29.92 -0.80 -26.23
CA LYS A 568 -30.61 0.25 -26.98
C LYS A 568 -31.31 1.14 -25.95
N PRO A 569 -31.15 2.47 -25.98
CA PRO A 569 -31.95 3.35 -25.13
C PRO A 569 -33.41 3.29 -25.62
N CYS A 570 -34.30 2.73 -24.79
CA CYS A 570 -35.72 2.65 -25.08
C CYS A 570 -36.32 4.06 -25.18
N HIS A 571 -36.79 4.41 -26.38
CA HIS A 571 -37.51 5.65 -26.69
C HIS A 571 -39.00 5.65 -26.25
N THR A 572 -39.45 4.69 -25.44
CA THR A 572 -40.87 4.49 -25.16
C THR A 572 -41.16 4.52 -23.66
N ALA A 573 -41.34 5.73 -23.13
CA ALA A 573 -42.10 5.97 -21.91
C ALA A 573 -42.90 7.28 -22.10
N LEU A 574 -43.95 7.20 -22.93
CA LEU A 574 -45.02 8.19 -22.99
C LEU A 574 -46.30 7.48 -22.50
N PRO A 575 -46.95 7.93 -21.41
CA PRO A 575 -48.26 7.40 -21.05
C PRO A 575 -49.29 8.04 -21.99
N ARG A 576 -49.93 7.22 -22.84
CA ARG A 576 -51.15 7.64 -23.56
C ARG A 576 -52.31 7.61 -22.58
N GLY A 577 -52.96 8.75 -22.43
CA GLY A 577 -54.20 8.93 -21.67
C GLY A 577 -55.40 8.25 -22.31
N ASP A 578 -56.44 8.17 -21.48
CA ASP A 578 -57.73 7.50 -21.61
C ASP A 578 -58.36 7.42 -23.00
N THR A 579 -58.96 6.27 -23.30
CA THR A 579 -60.30 6.22 -23.89
C THR A 579 -60.98 4.86 -23.64
N THR A 580 -62.29 4.96 -23.50
CA THR A 580 -63.29 4.06 -22.92
C THR A 580 -63.73 2.85 -23.76
N ALA A 581 -64.49 1.96 -23.08
CA ALA A 581 -65.36 0.86 -23.55
C ALA A 581 -64.67 -0.52 -23.58
N GLY A 582 -65.24 -1.62 -23.07
CA GLY A 582 -66.55 -1.90 -22.47
C GLY A 582 -66.79 -3.42 -22.53
N ALA A 583 -67.51 -3.93 -21.53
CA ALA A 583 -68.24 -5.21 -21.52
C ALA A 583 -67.53 -6.55 -21.21
N ARG A 584 -67.90 -7.06 -20.01
CA ARG A 584 -68.44 -8.41 -19.68
C ARG A 584 -67.56 -9.66 -19.87
N GLY A 585 -67.40 -10.42 -18.78
CA GLY A 585 -67.15 -11.87 -18.85
C GLY A 585 -66.57 -12.52 -17.60
N THR A 586 -67.37 -12.65 -16.53
CA THR A 586 -67.10 -13.56 -15.40
C THR A 586 -67.12 -15.04 -15.83
N ARG A 587 -66.12 -15.85 -15.48
CA ARG A 587 -66.28 -17.23 -14.96
C ARG A 587 -64.98 -17.94 -14.53
N HIS A 588 -64.97 -18.31 -13.25
CA HIS A 588 -64.50 -19.54 -12.58
C HIS A 588 -63.30 -20.38 -13.07
N VAL A 589 -62.36 -20.54 -12.11
CA VAL A 589 -61.93 -21.81 -11.45
C VAL A 589 -61.61 -23.02 -12.35
N ARG A 590 -60.33 -23.44 -12.35
CA ARG A 590 -59.93 -24.79 -11.89
C ARG A 590 -58.41 -24.95 -11.71
N ARG A 591 -58.03 -25.41 -10.51
CA ARG A 591 -56.79 -26.13 -10.19
C ARG A 591 -56.79 -27.51 -10.88
N ARG A 592 -55.61 -27.93 -11.36
CA ARG A 592 -54.86 -29.18 -11.06
C ARG A 592 -54.06 -29.64 -12.28
N GLY A 593 -52.85 -30.08 -12.00
CA GLY A 593 -51.86 -30.63 -12.93
C GLY A 593 -50.48 -30.32 -12.37
#